data_AF-A0A1J5DEN3-F1
#
_entry.id   AF-A0A1J5DEN3-F1
#
_cell.length_a   1.000
_cell.length_b   1.000
_cell.length_c   1.000
_cell.angle_alpha   90.00
_cell.angle_beta   90.00
_cell.angle_gamma   90.00
#
_symmetry.space_group_name_H-M   'P 1'
#
loop_
_entity.id
_entity.type
_entity.pdbx_description
1 polymer ?
#
loop_
_entity_poly.entity_id
_entity_poly.type
_entity_poly.pdbx_seq_one_letter_code
_entity_poly.pdbx_strand_id
1 'polypeptide(L)' 'MRVKNYTVYRFDYNRQVRELVGELMERRRKERRNNNEDLLRLAQRLYSTSSLDSHILINPE' A
#
# COMPACT_ATOMS: atom_id res chain seq x y z
N MET A 1 13.69 -13.39 11.17
CA MET A 1 13.18 -12.73 9.95
C MET A 1 12.08 -11.81 10.43
N ARG A 2 12.22 -10.49 10.28
CA ARG A 2 11.14 -9.58 10.66
C ARG A 2 10.16 -9.54 9.50
N VAL A 3 8.91 -9.87 9.78
CA VAL A 3 7.82 -9.72 8.84
C VAL A 3 7.07 -8.47 9.26
N LYS A 4 6.93 -7.51 8.35
CA LYS A 4 6.11 -6.32 8.56
C LYS A 4 4.89 -6.43 7.66
N ASN A 5 3.71 -6.25 8.25
CA ASN A 5 2.47 -6.21 7.51
C ASN A 5 2.09 -4.77 7.23
N TYR A 6 1.53 -4.55 6.06
CA TYR A 6 1.02 -3.27 5.62
C TYR A 6 -0.40 -3.46 5.12
N THR A 7 -1.32 -2.71 5.68
CA THR A 7 -2.68 -2.65 5.16
C THR A 7 -2.72 -1.68 3.97
N VAL A 8 -3.34 -2.10 2.88
CA VAL A 8 -3.48 -1.33 1.65
C VAL A 8 -4.89 -0.76 1.57
N TYR A 9 -4.96 0.56 1.42
CA TYR A 9 -6.21 1.28 1.27
C TYR A 9 -6.29 1.92 -0.11
N ARG A 10 -7.51 2.03 -0.65
CA ARG A 10 -7.84 2.95 -1.74
C ARG A 10 -8.54 4.14 -1.13
N PHE A 11 -7.99 5.31 -1.38
CA PHE A 11 -8.62 6.56 -0.98
C PHE A 11 -9.31 7.17 -2.20
N ASP A 12 -10.61 7.41 -2.09
CA ASP A 12 -11.42 8.12 -3.08
C ASP A 12 -11.48 9.60 -2.67
N TYR A 13 -10.95 10.48 -3.52
CA TYR A 13 -10.89 11.92 -3.23
C TYR A 13 -12.26 12.60 -3.33
N ASN A 14 -13.13 12.12 -4.21
CA ASN A 14 -14.47 12.69 -4.38
C ASN A 14 -15.32 12.42 -3.15
N ARG A 15 -15.20 11.21 -2.59
CA ARG A 15 -15.97 10.77 -1.42
C ARG A 15 -15.26 11.05 -0.09
N GLN A 16 -13.95 11.32 -0.12
CA GLN A 16 -13.08 11.42 1.05
C GLN A 16 -13.11 10.16 1.94
N VAL A 17 -13.27 8.98 1.34
CA VAL A 17 -13.37 7.69 2.06
C VAL A 17 -12.14 6.83 1.81
N ARG A 18 -11.68 6.10 2.84
CA ARG A 18 -10.68 5.04 2.73
C ARG A 18 -11.39 3.69 2.68
N GLU A 19 -11.15 2.95 1.63
CA GLU A 19 -11.62 1.58 1.45
C GLU A 19 -10.45 0.62 1.64
N LEU A 20 -10.62 -0.42 2.44
CA LEU A 20 -9.65 -1.50 2.55
C LEU A 20 -9.64 -2.31 1.24
N VAL A 21 -8.46 -2.50 0.65
CA VAL A 21 -8.33 -3.23 -0.64
C VAL A 21 -7.47 -4.47 -0.50
N GLY A 22 -6.57 -4.51 0.48
CA GLY A 22 -5.81 -5.72 0.77
C GLY A 22 -4.68 -5.49 1.75
N GLU A 23 -3.74 -6.43 1.73
CA GLU A 23 -2.58 -6.45 2.63
C GLU A 23 -1.31 -6.72 1.81
N LEU A 24 -0.18 -6.23 2.32
CA LEU A 24 1.16 -6.47 1.80
C LEU A 24 2.07 -6.93 2.92
N MET A 25 2.75 -8.04 2.70
CA MET A 25 3.73 -8.57 3.65
C MET A 25 5.14 -8.26 3.16
N GLU A 26 5.89 -7.52 3.96
CA GLU A 26 7.32 -7.37 3.76
C GLU A 26 8.08 -8.47 4.51
N ARG A 27 8.74 -9.37 3.77
CA ARG A 27 9.41 -10.56 4.31
C ARG A 27 10.95 -10.47 4.30
N ARG A 28 11.56 -9.30 4.15
CA ARG A 28 13.02 -9.18 3.91
C ARG A 28 13.86 -9.30 5.18
N ARG A 29 15.11 -9.77 5.01
CA ARG A 29 16.08 -10.04 6.10
C ARG A 29 16.82 -8.79 6.61
N LYS A 30 16.79 -7.68 5.88
CA LYS A 30 17.55 -6.45 6.16
C LYS A 30 16.73 -5.23 5.76
N GLU A 31 16.51 -4.29 6.69
CA GLU A 31 15.81 -3.03 6.40
C GLU A 31 16.67 -2.18 5.45
N ARG A 32 16.11 -1.79 4.31
CA ARG A 32 16.71 -0.75 3.46
C ARG A 32 15.95 0.56 3.69
N ARG A 33 16.70 1.66 3.65
CA ARG A 33 16.25 3.01 3.99
C ARG A 33 15.06 3.54 3.14
N ASN A 34 14.67 2.87 2.06
CA ASN A 34 13.64 3.31 1.08
C ASN A 34 12.49 2.32 0.82
N ASN A 35 12.19 1.40 1.74
CA ASN A 35 11.18 0.34 1.49
C ASN A 35 9.76 0.83 1.22
N ASN A 36 9.33 1.93 1.85
CA ASN A 36 7.93 2.35 1.76
C ASN A 36 7.55 2.76 0.33
N GLU A 37 8.46 3.37 -0.43
CA GLU A 37 8.22 3.71 -1.84
C GLU A 37 8.11 2.46 -2.72
N ASP A 38 8.99 1.48 -2.52
CA ASP A 38 8.96 0.23 -3.28
C ASP A 38 7.70 -0.58 -2.96
N LEU A 39 7.29 -0.61 -1.69
CA LEU A 39 6.04 -1.22 -1.25
C LEU A 39 4.83 -0.50 -1.82
N LEU A 40 4.84 0.84 -1.84
CA LEU A 40 3.77 1.63 -2.42
C LEU A 40 3.66 1.39 -3.93
N ARG A 41 4.78 1.36 -4.66
CA ARG A 41 4.80 1.01 -6.09
C ARG A 41 4.28 -0.39 -6.34
N LEU A 42 4.62 -1.35 -5.49
CA LEU A 42 4.09 -2.71 -5.57
C LEU A 42 2.58 -2.71 -5.33
N ALA A 43 2.10 -2.00 -4.30
CA ALA A 43 0.68 -1.85 -4.01
C ALA A 43 -0.08 -1.25 -5.19
N GLN A 44 0.43 -0.18 -5.78
CA GLN A 44 -0.16 0.48 -6.94
C GLN A 44 -0.23 -0.43 -8.18
N ARG A 45 0.75 -1.31 -8.38
CA ARG A 45 0.75 -2.28 -9.49
C ARG A 45 -0.23 -3.44 -9.27
N LEU A 46 -0.40 -3.89 -8.02
CA LEU A 46 -1.26 -5.03 -7.70
C LEU A 46 -2.73 -4.63 -7.59
N TYR A 47 -2.98 -3.45 -7.03
CA TYR A 47 -4.31 -2.93 -6.72
C TYR A 47 -4.73 -1.79 -7.64
N SER A 48 -4.19 -1.77 -8.87
CA SER A 48 -4.36 -0.75 -9.92
C SER A 48 -5.70 -0.02 -9.85
N THR A 49 -5.66 1.30 -9.72
CA THR A 49 -6.88 2.12 -9.68
C THR A 49 -7.43 2.31 -11.09
N SER A 50 -8.69 1.93 -11.29
CA SER A 50 -9.41 2.19 -12.55
C SER A 50 -9.97 3.62 -12.64
N SER A 51 -9.88 4.39 -11.54
CA SER A 51 -10.40 5.76 -11.43
C SER A 51 -9.28 6.76 -11.19
N LEU A 52 -9.28 7.85 -11.97
CA LEU A 52 -8.36 8.99 -11.86
C LEU A 52 -8.42 9.65 -10.47
N ASP A 53 -9.57 9.57 -9.79
CA ASP A 53 -9.81 10.25 -8.51
C ASP A 53 -9.52 9.36 -7.29
N SER A 54 -8.82 8.23 -7.51
CA SER A 54 -8.52 7.28 -6.44
C SER A 54 -7.03 6.94 -6.38
N HIS A 55 -6.50 6.91 -5.16
CA HIS A 55 -5.08 6.62 -4.90
C HIS A 55 -4.92 5.45 -3.94
N ILE A 56 -3.89 4.65 -4.19
CA ILE A 56 -3.48 3.58 -3.27
C ILE A 56 -2.58 4.15 -2.19
N LEU A 57 -2.86 3.77 -0.94
CA LEU A 57 -2.11 4.11 0.26
C LEU A 57 -1.70 2.82 0.97
N ILE A 58 -0.57 2.86 1.69
CA ILE A 58 -0.12 1.77 2.56
C ILE A 58 0.04 2.30 3.98
N ASN A 59 -0.42 1.55 4.97
CA ASN A 59 -0.19 1.84 6.39
C ASN A 59 0.49 0.64 7.03
N PRO A 60 1.56 0.83 7.82
CA PRO A 60 2.10 -0.25 8.64
C PRO A 60 1.10 -0.63 9.73
N GLU A 61 0.95 -1.93 9.98
CA GLU A 61 0.24 -2.46 11.16
C GLU A 61 1.05 -2.29 12.45
#